data_AF-A0A545TY56-F1
#
_entry.id   AF-A0A545TY56-F1
#
_cell.length_a   1.000
_cell.length_b   1.000
_cell.length_c   1.000
_cell.angle_alpha   90.00
_cell.angle_beta   90.00
_cell.angle_gamma   90.00
#
_symmetry.space_group_name_H-M   'P 1'
#
loop_
_entity.id
_entity.type
_entity.pdbx_description
1 polymer ?
#
loop_
_entity_poly.entity_id
_entity_poly.type
_entity_poly.pdbx_seq_one_letter_code
_entity_poly.pdbx_strand_id
1 'polypeptide(L)'
;MCNKCSICSGSCQVSSAPSSPQIARYRDLVRVESPPEHHNNAIGQFDSYWRSLREDLGRFPSRTHLDPIAMGAAILPWLLLVELREDSEGMFLFYRLCGTEIANLVGHDVTGKTSREVICDSNLKVIVEPYYFTLQEQQPSFWKTSVYHEVYSWRPAVRGVWPLSGCGEKIDMFVNLTVPVLGSMPKNL
;
A
#
# COMPACT_ATOMS: atom_id res chain seq x y z
N MET A 1 -4.12 33.15 60.82
CA MET A 1 -5.28 32.42 60.27
C MET A 1 -5.01 32.24 58.78
N CYS A 2 -4.53 31.08 58.31
CA CYS A 2 -5.29 29.93 57.76
C CYS A 2 -6.25 30.34 56.61
N ASN A 3 -6.35 29.74 55.41
CA ASN A 3 -5.63 28.70 54.65
C ASN A 3 -6.24 28.67 53.21
N LYS A 4 -5.45 28.30 52.20
CA LYS A 4 -5.79 27.64 50.90
C LYS A 4 -6.97 28.12 50.02
N CYS A 5 -6.67 28.40 48.74
CA CYS A 5 -7.37 27.72 47.63
C CYS A 5 -6.38 27.48 46.48
N SER A 6 -6.16 26.19 46.20
CA SER A 6 -5.34 25.65 45.13
C SER A 6 -6.28 25.18 44.02
N ILE A 7 -5.75 25.02 42.80
CA ILE A 7 -6.30 24.27 41.64
C ILE A 7 -6.85 25.17 40.52
N CYS A 8 -5.98 25.45 39.55
CA CYS A 8 -6.27 25.25 38.12
C CYS A 8 -4.96 25.21 37.33
N SER A 9 -4.10 24.24 37.63
CA SER A 9 -3.05 23.77 36.72
C SER A 9 -3.69 22.78 35.74
N GLY A 10 -4.47 23.30 34.80
CA GLY A 10 -5.04 22.52 33.70
C GLY A 10 -3.98 22.25 32.65
N SER A 11 -3.26 21.14 32.79
CA SER A 11 -2.50 20.56 31.70
C SER A 11 -3.47 20.21 30.57
N CYS A 12 -3.21 20.71 29.36
CA CYS A 12 -3.79 20.15 28.15
C CYS A 12 -3.45 18.66 28.12
N GLN A 13 -4.40 17.83 28.53
CA GLN A 13 -4.33 16.41 28.28
C GLN A 13 -4.40 16.25 26.77
N VAL A 14 -3.26 15.96 26.16
CA VAL A 14 -3.22 15.34 24.84
C VAL A 14 -4.02 14.06 24.98
N SER A 15 -5.23 14.08 24.44
CA SER A 15 -6.06 12.89 24.26
C SER A 15 -5.20 11.86 23.55
N SER A 16 -4.75 10.85 24.29
CA SER A 16 -4.13 9.68 23.70
C SER A 16 -5.22 8.97 22.91
N ALA A 17 -5.25 9.22 21.61
CA ALA A 17 -5.94 8.35 20.69
C ALA A 17 -5.49 6.91 21.01
N PRO A 18 -6.42 5.94 21.08
CA PRO A 18 -6.02 4.55 21.26
C PRO A 18 -5.01 4.23 20.16
N SER A 19 -3.84 3.71 20.55
CA SER A 19 -2.82 3.28 19.62
C SER A 19 -3.46 2.29 18.66
N SER A 20 -3.77 2.71 17.44
CA SER A 20 -4.30 1.83 16.41
C SER A 20 -3.39 0.60 16.35
N PRO A 21 -3.96 -0.63 16.37
CA PRO A 21 -3.15 -1.83 16.27
C PRO A 21 -2.29 -1.70 15.02
N GLN A 22 -0.97 -1.86 15.19
CA GLN A 22 -0.01 -1.62 14.12
C GLN A 22 -0.10 -2.75 13.12
N ILE A 23 -0.85 -2.53 12.04
CA ILE A 23 -1.36 -3.59 11.18
C ILE A 23 -0.28 -4.12 10.23
N ALA A 24 0.53 -3.23 9.64
CA ALA A 24 1.44 -3.60 8.57
C ALA A 24 2.89 -3.21 8.87
N ARG A 25 3.80 -4.18 8.77
CA ARG A 25 5.23 -3.98 9.05
C ARG A 25 6.08 -4.45 7.87
N TYR A 26 6.90 -3.52 7.39
CA TYR A 26 7.75 -3.72 6.22
C TYR A 26 9.19 -3.28 6.55
N ARG A 27 10.16 -3.88 5.87
CA ARG A 27 11.57 -3.43 5.91
C ARG A 27 12.27 -3.72 4.58
N ASP A 28 13.57 -3.42 4.52
CA ASP A 28 14.46 -3.78 3.40
C ASP A 28 13.95 -3.27 2.04
N LEU A 29 13.47 -2.01 1.98
CA LEU A 29 12.94 -1.43 0.75
C LEU A 29 14.06 -1.13 -0.24
N VAL A 30 14.11 -1.88 -1.34
CA VAL A 30 15.11 -1.72 -2.40
C VAL A 30 14.40 -1.59 -3.74
N ARG A 31 14.64 -0.49 -4.44
CA ARG A 31 14.12 -0.29 -5.80
C ARG A 31 14.79 -1.25 -6.78
N VAL A 32 14.02 -1.71 -7.76
CA VAL A 32 14.51 -2.45 -8.93
C VAL A 32 14.00 -1.81 -10.20
N GLU A 33 14.74 -1.95 -11.30
CA GLU A 33 14.46 -1.26 -12.57
C GLU A 33 13.29 -1.88 -13.34
N SER A 34 13.08 -3.19 -13.17
CA SER A 34 12.05 -3.96 -13.86
C SER A 34 11.34 -4.91 -12.90
N PRO A 35 10.13 -5.41 -13.27
CA PRO A 35 9.48 -6.49 -12.56
C PRO A 35 10.45 -7.67 -12.37
N PRO A 36 10.76 -8.09 -11.13
CA PRO A 36 11.54 -9.28 -10.88
C PRO A 36 10.88 -10.53 -11.49
N GLU A 37 11.67 -11.34 -12.18
CA GLU A 37 11.20 -12.61 -12.75
C GLU A 37 10.97 -13.64 -11.63
N HIS A 38 9.71 -14.07 -11.45
CA HIS A 38 9.32 -15.10 -10.49
C HIS A 38 8.29 -16.06 -11.12
N HIS A 39 8.25 -17.33 -10.70
CA HIS A 39 7.28 -18.32 -11.20
C HIS A 39 5.80 -18.05 -10.81
N ASN A 40 5.49 -16.83 -10.34
CA ASN A 40 4.15 -16.30 -10.18
C ASN A 40 4.18 -14.85 -10.69
N ASN A 41 4.21 -14.68 -12.02
CA ASN A 41 4.51 -13.41 -12.68
C ASN A 41 3.33 -12.42 -12.64
N ALA A 42 2.58 -12.34 -11.54
CA ALA A 42 1.43 -11.44 -11.41
C ALA A 42 1.83 -9.97 -11.64
N ILE A 43 3.02 -9.58 -11.18
CA ILE A 43 3.56 -8.23 -11.39
C ILE A 43 3.85 -7.98 -12.87
N GLY A 44 4.55 -8.87 -13.58
CA GLY A 44 4.83 -8.68 -15.01
C GLY A 44 3.57 -8.81 -15.89
N GLN A 45 2.63 -9.69 -15.53
CA GLN A 45 1.33 -9.80 -16.20
C GLN A 45 0.53 -8.50 -16.05
N PHE A 46 0.46 -7.98 -14.82
CA PHE A 46 -0.24 -6.72 -14.58
C PHE A 46 0.47 -5.53 -15.24
N ASP A 47 1.81 -5.50 -15.25
CA ASP A 47 2.57 -4.46 -15.93
C ASP A 47 2.27 -4.43 -17.42
N SER A 48 2.25 -5.60 -18.07
CA SER A 48 1.93 -5.73 -19.49
C SER A 48 0.50 -5.24 -19.78
N TYR A 49 -0.46 -5.65 -18.95
CA TYR A 49 -1.85 -5.23 -19.05
C TYR A 49 -2.04 -3.72 -18.82
N TRP A 50 -1.41 -3.16 -17.79
CA TRP A 50 -1.50 -1.73 -17.50
C TRP A 50 -0.87 -0.90 -18.63
N ARG A 51 0.26 -1.35 -19.18
CA ARG A 51 0.94 -0.69 -20.30
C ARG A 51 0.07 -0.71 -21.56
N SER A 52 -0.58 -1.83 -21.89
CA SER A 52 -1.48 -1.88 -23.04
C SER A 52 -2.64 -0.90 -22.89
N LEU A 53 -3.25 -0.81 -21.70
CA LEU A 53 -4.29 0.20 -21.43
C LEU A 53 -3.76 1.63 -21.58
N ARG A 54 -2.55 1.92 -21.07
CA ARG A 54 -1.94 3.24 -21.17
C ARG A 54 -1.66 3.61 -22.63
N GLU A 55 -1.17 2.67 -23.42
CA GLU A 55 -0.92 2.86 -24.85
C GLU A 55 -2.22 3.12 -25.63
N ASP A 56 -3.23 2.27 -25.45
CA ASP A 56 -4.52 2.38 -26.14
C ASP A 56 -5.25 3.70 -25.82
N LEU A 57 -5.16 4.16 -24.56
CA LEU A 57 -5.83 5.39 -24.11
C LEU A 57 -5.04 6.67 -24.40
N GLY A 58 -3.72 6.57 -24.58
CA GLY A 58 -2.82 7.74 -24.66
C GLY A 58 -2.73 8.58 -23.38
N ARG A 59 -3.31 8.12 -22.26
CA ARG A 59 -3.39 8.83 -20.96
C ARG A 59 -3.45 7.84 -19.80
N PHE A 60 -3.39 8.32 -18.55
CA PHE A 60 -3.44 7.41 -17.40
C PHE A 60 -4.77 6.64 -17.40
N PRO A 61 -4.75 5.30 -17.25
CA PRO A 61 -5.98 4.57 -17.07
C PRO A 61 -6.63 5.00 -15.75
N SER A 62 -7.94 5.17 -15.77
CA SER A 62 -8.73 5.27 -14.54
C SER A 62 -9.10 3.87 -14.04
N ARG A 63 -9.58 3.78 -12.79
CA ARG A 63 -10.14 2.53 -12.22
C ARG A 63 -11.20 1.88 -13.12
N THR A 64 -12.03 2.65 -13.84
CA THR A 64 -13.11 2.09 -14.67
C THR A 64 -12.61 1.40 -15.94
N HIS A 65 -11.35 1.64 -16.33
CA HIS A 65 -10.72 0.92 -17.45
C HIS A 65 -10.11 -0.41 -16.99
N LEU A 66 -10.02 -0.66 -15.69
CA LEU A 66 -9.54 -1.93 -15.17
C LEU A 66 -10.69 -2.95 -15.20
N ASP A 67 -10.62 -3.91 -16.11
CA ASP A 67 -11.52 -5.07 -16.15
C ASP A 67 -10.96 -6.21 -15.27
N PRO A 68 -11.64 -6.59 -14.17
CA PRO A 68 -11.22 -7.71 -13.32
C PRO A 68 -11.13 -9.05 -14.05
N ILE A 69 -11.94 -9.27 -15.08
CA ILE A 69 -11.91 -10.49 -15.87
C ILE A 69 -10.64 -10.54 -16.71
N ALA A 70 -10.29 -9.43 -17.38
CA ALA A 70 -9.07 -9.32 -18.18
C ALA A 70 -7.79 -9.41 -17.33
N MET A 71 -7.79 -8.86 -16.10
CA MET A 71 -6.66 -8.99 -15.17
C MET A 71 -6.41 -10.45 -14.74
N GLY A 72 -7.48 -11.24 -14.62
CA GLY A 72 -7.39 -12.66 -14.28
C GLY A 72 -7.20 -12.95 -12.79
N ALA A 73 -7.60 -14.16 -12.40
CA ALA A 73 -7.69 -14.60 -11.01
C ALA A 73 -6.34 -14.70 -10.28
N ALA A 74 -5.21 -14.72 -11.00
CA ALA A 74 -3.88 -14.77 -10.39
C ALA A 74 -3.43 -13.40 -9.83
N ILE A 75 -4.00 -12.29 -10.33
CA ILE A 75 -3.58 -10.93 -9.97
C ILE A 75 -4.46 -10.38 -8.84
N LEU A 76 -5.78 -10.55 -8.95
CA LEU A 76 -6.77 -9.95 -8.04
C LEU A 76 -6.51 -10.20 -6.54
N PRO A 77 -6.10 -11.40 -6.10
CA PRO A 77 -5.87 -11.65 -4.67
C PRO A 77 -4.67 -10.86 -4.10
N TRP A 78 -3.72 -10.48 -4.95
CA TRP A 78 -2.52 -9.74 -4.57
C TRP A 78 -2.66 -8.22 -4.73
N LEU A 79 -3.86 -7.73 -5.03
CA LEU A 79 -4.10 -6.34 -5.41
C LEU A 79 -4.55 -5.46 -4.24
N LEU A 80 -3.95 -4.29 -4.12
CA LEU A 80 -4.46 -3.14 -3.36
C LEU A 80 -4.89 -2.05 -4.34
N LEU A 81 -6.10 -1.53 -4.15
CA LEU A 81 -6.53 -0.28 -4.79
C LEU A 81 -6.39 0.85 -3.79
N VAL A 82 -5.55 1.84 -4.11
CA VAL A 82 -5.13 2.86 -3.15
C VAL A 82 -5.40 4.24 -3.71
N GLU A 83 -6.22 5.02 -3.03
CA GLU A 83 -6.52 6.40 -3.38
C GLU A 83 -5.55 7.34 -2.66
N LEU A 84 -5.06 8.36 -3.38
CA LEU A 84 -4.30 9.46 -2.80
C LEU A 84 -5.28 10.55 -2.35
N ARG A 85 -5.23 10.89 -1.07
CA ARG A 85 -6.04 11.96 -0.47
C ARG A 85 -5.13 13.01 0.17
N GLU A 86 -5.70 14.17 0.42
CA GLU A 86 -5.02 15.30 1.04
C GLU A 86 -5.98 15.99 2.01
N ASP A 87 -5.45 16.41 3.15
CA ASP A 87 -6.12 17.26 4.13
C ASP A 87 -5.15 18.32 4.66
N SER A 88 -5.51 19.03 5.74
CA SER A 88 -4.67 20.06 6.35
C SER A 88 -3.33 19.56 6.90
N GLU A 89 -3.18 18.24 7.13
CA GLU A 89 -1.94 17.61 7.60
C GLU A 89 -1.09 17.07 6.43
N GLY A 90 -1.59 17.19 5.19
CA GLY A 90 -0.91 16.80 3.97
C GLY A 90 -1.48 15.51 3.35
N MET A 91 -0.71 14.93 2.44
CA MET A 91 -1.14 13.75 1.68
C MET A 91 -1.14 12.47 2.52
N PHE A 92 -2.13 11.61 2.28
CA PHE A 92 -2.23 10.29 2.87
C PHE A 92 -2.91 9.31 1.91
N LEU A 93 -2.78 8.02 2.19
CA LEU A 93 -3.33 6.95 1.37
C LEU A 93 -4.63 6.44 1.98
N PHE A 94 -5.61 6.13 1.14
CA PHE A 94 -6.84 5.46 1.53
C PHE A 94 -6.99 4.14 0.76
N TYR A 95 -7.09 3.02 1.47
CA TYR A 95 -7.17 1.69 0.88
C TYR A 95 -8.62 1.37 0.51
N ARG A 96 -8.94 1.46 -0.79
CA ARG A 96 -10.29 1.19 -1.30
C ARG A 96 -10.63 -0.29 -1.41
N LEU A 97 -9.62 -1.12 -1.67
CA LEU A 97 -9.77 -2.56 -1.83
C LEU A 97 -8.49 -3.25 -1.38
N CYS A 98 -8.64 -4.35 -0.65
CA CYS A 98 -7.58 -5.27 -0.29
C CYS A 98 -7.86 -6.65 -0.84
N GLY A 99 -6.96 -7.17 -1.67
CA GLY A 99 -7.00 -8.55 -2.15
C GLY A 99 -6.80 -9.54 -1.00
N THR A 100 -7.42 -10.71 -1.12
CA THR A 100 -7.43 -11.71 -0.04
C THR A 100 -6.03 -12.21 0.33
N GLU A 101 -5.14 -12.38 -0.65
CA GLU A 101 -3.77 -12.82 -0.39
C GLU A 101 -2.89 -11.71 0.20
N ILE A 102 -3.19 -10.43 -0.08
CA ILE A 102 -2.58 -9.32 0.67
C ILE A 102 -3.02 -9.35 2.13
N ALA A 103 -4.32 -9.54 2.38
CA ALA A 103 -4.82 -9.64 3.74
C ALA A 103 -4.17 -10.81 4.49
N ASN A 104 -4.01 -11.96 3.83
CA ASN A 104 -3.29 -13.11 4.39
C ASN A 104 -1.80 -12.82 4.61
N LEU A 105 -1.13 -12.14 3.69
CA LEU A 105 0.30 -11.81 3.80
C LEU A 105 0.58 -10.82 4.94
N VAL A 106 -0.27 -9.81 5.09
CA VAL A 106 -0.15 -8.75 6.10
C VAL A 106 -0.78 -9.15 7.44
N GLY A 107 -1.65 -10.17 7.45
CA GLY A 107 -2.40 -10.65 8.61
C GLY A 107 -3.71 -9.91 8.87
N HIS A 108 -4.06 -8.94 8.03
CA HIS A 108 -5.23 -8.08 8.23
C HIS A 108 -5.78 -7.51 6.92
N ASP A 109 -7.10 -7.38 6.84
CA ASP A 109 -7.76 -6.58 5.81
C ASP A 109 -7.63 -5.08 6.14
N VAL A 110 -7.07 -4.32 5.20
CA VAL A 110 -6.88 -2.86 5.31
C VAL A 110 -7.94 -2.06 4.57
N THR A 111 -8.94 -2.71 3.95
CA THR A 111 -10.03 -2.04 3.23
C THR A 111 -10.75 -1.02 4.11
N GLY A 112 -10.94 0.18 3.58
CA GLY A 112 -11.59 1.29 4.27
C GLY A 112 -10.71 2.06 5.26
N LYS A 113 -9.44 1.67 5.42
CA LYS A 113 -8.49 2.33 6.33
C LYS A 113 -7.58 3.30 5.59
N THR A 114 -6.93 4.17 6.34
CA THR A 114 -5.91 5.11 5.87
C THR A 114 -4.49 4.65 6.20
N SER A 115 -3.48 5.19 5.51
CA SER A 115 -2.06 4.99 5.86
C SER A 115 -1.76 5.40 7.30
N ARG A 116 -2.44 6.40 7.85
CA ARG A 116 -2.23 6.88 9.23
C ARG A 116 -2.76 5.88 10.27
N GLU A 117 -3.79 5.09 9.91
CA GLU A 117 -4.37 4.07 10.81
C GLU A 117 -3.59 2.75 10.78
N VAL A 118 -3.02 2.38 9.63
CA VAL A 118 -2.44 1.03 9.43
C VAL A 118 -0.92 0.98 9.57
N ILE A 119 -0.24 2.13 9.57
CA ILE A 119 1.22 2.22 9.55
C ILE A 119 1.73 2.88 10.82
N CYS A 120 2.68 2.25 11.50
CA CYS A 120 3.49 2.90 12.53
C CYS A 120 4.53 3.82 11.88
N ASP A 121 4.81 4.98 12.47
CA ASP A 121 5.77 6.00 11.96
C ASP A 121 7.11 5.40 11.52
N SER A 122 7.64 4.43 12.25
CA SER A 122 8.90 3.74 11.91
C SER A 122 8.86 2.99 10.57
N ASN A 123 7.69 2.57 10.10
CA ASN A 123 7.46 1.89 8.82
C ASN A 123 6.89 2.82 7.75
N LEU A 124 6.53 4.06 8.09
CA LEU A 124 5.83 4.97 7.19
C LEU A 124 6.57 5.12 5.88
N LYS A 125 7.87 5.45 5.95
CA LYS A 125 8.72 5.59 4.77
C LYS A 125 8.67 4.36 3.87
N VAL A 126 8.83 3.15 4.41
CA VAL A 126 8.88 1.92 3.61
C VAL A 126 7.56 1.67 2.85
N ILE A 127 6.43 2.03 3.45
CA ILE A 127 5.12 1.79 2.85
C ILE A 127 4.75 2.90 1.86
N VAL A 128 5.03 4.17 2.18
CA VAL A 128 4.59 5.33 1.39
C VAL A 128 5.54 5.69 0.25
N GLU A 129 6.84 5.44 0.40
CA GLU A 129 7.88 5.82 -0.57
C GLU A 129 7.58 5.31 -1.99
N PRO A 130 7.15 4.05 -2.22
CA PRO A 130 6.81 3.59 -3.56
C PRO A 130 5.70 4.39 -4.26
N TYR A 131 4.72 4.92 -3.51
CA TYR A 131 3.66 5.74 -4.08
C TYR A 131 4.14 7.13 -4.43
N TYR A 132 4.92 7.78 -3.56
CA TYR A 132 5.50 9.08 -3.83
C TYR A 132 6.47 9.03 -5.02
N PHE A 133 7.28 7.99 -5.07
CA PHE A 133 8.16 7.75 -6.21
C PHE A 133 7.37 7.60 -7.52
N THR A 134 6.32 6.78 -7.51
CA THR A 134 5.44 6.58 -8.68
C THR A 134 4.74 7.88 -9.10
N LEU A 135 4.32 8.69 -8.13
CA LEU A 135 3.70 10.00 -8.36
C LEU A 135 4.68 10.97 -9.03
N GLN A 136 5.93 11.02 -8.55
CA GLN A 136 6.97 11.89 -9.07
C GLN A 136 7.39 11.50 -10.49
N GLU A 137 7.70 10.23 -10.71
CA GLU A 137 8.21 9.76 -12.00
C GLU A 137 7.11 9.60 -13.05
N GLN A 138 5.86 9.49 -12.61
CA GLN A 138 4.71 9.28 -13.48
C GLN A 138 4.77 7.97 -14.29
N GLN A 139 5.43 6.95 -13.74
CA GLN A 139 5.58 5.62 -14.35
C GLN A 139 5.49 4.54 -13.26
N PRO A 140 5.18 3.28 -13.63
CA PRO A 140 5.21 2.18 -12.68
C PRO A 140 6.56 2.05 -11.96
N SER A 141 6.54 1.65 -10.69
CA SER A 141 7.74 1.41 -9.90
C SER A 141 7.73 0.04 -9.24
N PHE A 142 8.93 -0.53 -9.06
CA PHE A 142 9.13 -1.90 -8.60
C PHE A 142 10.13 -1.96 -7.45
N TRP A 143 9.84 -2.81 -6.47
CA TRP A 143 10.55 -2.83 -5.21
C TRP A 143 10.67 -4.24 -4.67
N LYS A 144 11.81 -4.56 -4.06
CA LYS A 144 11.96 -5.67 -3.12
C LYS A 144 11.75 -5.13 -1.71
N THR A 145 11.10 -5.93 -0.87
CA THR A 145 10.84 -5.60 0.54
C THR A 145 10.72 -6.89 1.35
N SER A 146 10.64 -6.77 2.68
CA SER A 146 10.25 -7.87 3.57
C SER A 146 8.99 -7.48 4.33
N VAL A 147 7.96 -8.33 4.32
CA VAL A 147 6.70 -8.14 5.05
C VAL A 147 6.70 -9.03 6.29
N TYR A 148 6.33 -8.50 7.45
CA TYR A 148 6.19 -9.30 8.67
C TYR A 148 4.79 -9.92 8.75
N HIS A 149 4.73 -11.20 9.08
CA HIS A 149 3.50 -11.89 9.47
C HIS A 149 3.68 -12.52 10.85
N GLU A 150 2.65 -12.51 11.71
CA GLU A 150 2.78 -13.02 13.09
C GLU A 150 3.17 -14.49 13.17
N VAL A 151 2.61 -15.32 12.30
CA VAL A 151 2.86 -16.77 12.28
C VAL A 151 4.21 -17.12 11.65
N TYR A 152 4.66 -16.33 10.68
CA TYR A 152 5.77 -16.74 9.79
C TYR A 152 6.96 -15.79 9.83
N SER A 153 6.93 -14.74 10.66
CA SER A 153 7.94 -13.69 10.71
C SER A 153 8.14 -12.99 9.36
N TRP A 154 9.30 -12.38 9.14
CA TRP A 154 9.65 -11.63 7.93
C TRP A 154 9.71 -12.51 6.68
N ARG A 155 8.99 -12.10 5.63
CA ARG A 155 8.95 -12.76 4.33
C ARG A 155 9.36 -11.82 3.21
N PRO A 156 10.34 -12.20 2.38
CA PRO A 156 10.68 -11.40 1.21
C PRO A 156 9.49 -11.32 0.27
N ALA A 157 9.23 -10.13 -0.23
CA ALA A 157 8.18 -9.83 -1.18
C ALA A 157 8.68 -8.87 -2.25
N VAL A 158 7.98 -8.89 -3.37
CA VAL A 158 8.12 -7.90 -4.43
C VAL A 158 6.86 -7.08 -4.49
N ARG A 159 7.05 -5.79 -4.74
CA ARG A 159 5.98 -4.82 -4.84
C ARG A 159 6.06 -4.07 -6.16
N GLY A 160 4.92 -3.96 -6.83
CA GLY A 160 4.73 -3.08 -7.97
C GLY A 160 3.69 -2.01 -7.64
N VAL A 161 3.90 -0.77 -8.09
CA VAL A 161 2.93 0.32 -7.94
C VAL A 161 2.73 0.97 -9.30
N TRP A 162 1.47 1.03 -9.75
CA TRP A 162 1.07 1.57 -11.04
C TRP A 162 0.13 2.76 -10.85
N PRO A 163 0.36 3.89 -11.52
CA PRO A 163 -0.46 5.07 -11.38
C PRO A 163 -1.79 4.94 -12.14
N LEU A 164 -2.85 5.47 -11.55
CA LEU A 164 -4.15 5.65 -12.16
C LEU A 164 -4.58 7.12 -12.06
N SER A 165 -5.48 7.54 -12.94
CA SER A 165 -6.08 8.88 -12.89
C SER A 165 -7.56 8.85 -13.18
N GLY A 166 -8.37 9.45 -12.31
CA GLY A 166 -9.79 9.68 -12.56
C GLY A 166 -10.05 10.61 -13.74
N CYS A 167 -9.22 11.65 -13.91
CA CYS A 167 -9.34 12.63 -15.00
C CYS A 167 -8.45 12.34 -16.23
N GLY A 168 -7.52 11.38 -16.13
CA GLY A 168 -6.56 11.04 -17.19
C GLY A 168 -5.22 11.77 -17.10
N GLU A 169 -5.10 12.83 -16.31
CA GLU A 169 -3.90 13.67 -16.20
C GLU A 169 -3.25 13.59 -14.81
N LYS A 170 -3.99 13.95 -13.75
CA LYS A 170 -3.49 13.93 -12.37
C LYS A 170 -3.59 12.53 -11.78
N ILE A 171 -2.48 12.00 -11.28
CA ILE A 171 -2.49 10.74 -10.53
C ILE A 171 -3.22 10.97 -9.20
N ASP A 172 -4.32 10.24 -8.99
CA ASP A 172 -5.16 10.31 -7.79
C ASP A 172 -5.38 8.92 -7.16
N MET A 173 -4.89 7.87 -7.81
CA MET A 173 -5.07 6.50 -7.37
C MET A 173 -3.93 5.63 -7.89
N PHE A 174 -3.74 4.48 -7.25
CA PHE A 174 -2.73 3.50 -7.59
C PHE A 174 -3.32 2.10 -7.54
N VAL A 175 -2.82 1.24 -8.42
CA VAL A 175 -2.81 -0.20 -8.16
C VAL A 175 -1.49 -0.55 -7.51
N ASN A 176 -1.52 -1.33 -6.44
CA ASN A 176 -0.34 -1.90 -5.82
C ASN A 176 -0.48 -3.41 -5.78
N LEU A 177 0.51 -4.13 -6.30
CA LEU A 177 0.64 -5.56 -6.07
C LEU A 177 1.78 -5.81 -5.10
N THR A 178 1.57 -6.63 -4.07
CA THR A 178 2.64 -7.13 -3.20
C THR A 178 2.58 -8.65 -3.18
N VAL A 179 3.61 -9.30 -3.72
CA VAL A 179 3.63 -10.76 -3.91
C VAL A 179 4.84 -11.33 -3.17
N PRO A 180 4.70 -12.40 -2.36
CA PRO A 180 5.83 -13.04 -1.71
C PRO A 180 6.77 -13.67 -2.74
N VAL A 181 8.07 -13.62 -2.47
CA VAL A 181 9.05 -14.36 -3.28
C VAL A 181 8.82 -15.86 -3.06
N LEU A 182 8.76 -16.65 -4.13
CA LEU A 182 8.45 -18.07 -4.05
C LEU A 182 9.35 -18.84 -3.09
N GLY A 183 8.78 -19.85 -2.42
CA GLY A 183 9.46 -20.61 -1.36
C GLY A 183 9.52 -19.87 -0.02
N SER A 184 9.14 -18.59 0.04
CA SER A 184 9.00 -17.87 1.30
C SER A 184 7.68 -18.17 2.01
N MET A 185 6.64 -18.64 1.32
CA MET A 185 5.39 -19.05 1.97
C MET A 185 5.44 -20.52 2.42
N PRO A 186 4.92 -20.87 3.61
CA PRO A 186 4.81 -22.26 4.03
C PRO A 186 3.88 -23.04 3.09
N LYS A 187 4.23 -24.31 2.82
CA LYS A 187 3.58 -25.12 1.77
C LYS A 187 2.21 -25.69 2.13
N ASN A 188 1.69 -25.50 3.35
CA ASN A 188 0.48 -26.17 3.81
C ASN A 188 -0.45 -25.20 4.54
N LEU A 189 -1.63 -24.94 3.96
CA LEU A 189 -2.87 -24.58 4.65
C LEU A 189 -3.75 -25.83 4.65
#